data_AF-A0A6I9MI35-F1
#
_entry.id   AF-A0A6I9MI35-F1
#
_cell.length_a   1.000
_cell.length_b   1.000
_cell.length_c   1.000
_cell.angle_alpha   90.00
_cell.angle_beta   90.00
_cell.angle_gamma   90.00
#
_symmetry.space_group_name_H-M   'P 1'
#
loop_
_entity.id
_entity.type
_entity.pdbx_description
1 polymer ?
#
loop_
_entity_poly.entity_id
_entity_poly.type
_entity_poly.pdbx_seq_one_letter_code
_entity_poly.pdbx_strand_id
1 'polypeptide(L)'
;MAWRRQRRSRSTRAELQFSVSRVDRYLREGNYCRRLSASTPVLLAGILEYLTSNILMLAAEEAFIRGKKRITPEHLCWVIQNNRQLSQLFKENTKSLDDLP
;
A
#
# COMPACT_ATOMS: atom_id res chain seq x y z
N MET A 1 23.56 -30.69 20.45
CA MET A 1 22.42 -30.25 19.62
C MET A 1 22.36 -28.72 19.61
N ALA A 2 22.71 -28.08 18.49
CA ALA A 2 22.71 -26.62 18.41
C ALA A 2 21.28 -26.09 18.22
N TRP A 3 20.78 -25.30 19.17
CA TRP A 3 19.51 -24.58 19.05
C TRP A 3 19.63 -23.53 17.93
N ARG A 4 18.99 -23.77 16.77
CA ARG A 4 18.86 -22.75 15.72
C ARG A 4 17.81 -21.73 16.17
N ARG A 5 18.22 -20.48 16.36
CA ARG A 5 17.29 -19.36 16.59
C ARG A 5 16.45 -19.14 15.33
N GLN A 6 15.13 -19.28 15.43
CA GLN A 6 14.19 -19.07 14.33
C GLN A 6 14.37 -17.67 13.73
N ARG A 7 14.68 -17.57 12.42
CA ARG A 7 14.77 -16.28 11.74
C ARG A 7 13.37 -15.73 11.54
N ARG A 8 13.00 -14.71 12.33
CA ARG A 8 11.78 -13.92 12.09
C ARG A 8 12.00 -12.96 10.93
N SER A 9 11.00 -12.85 10.07
CA SER A 9 11.01 -11.91 8.94
C SER A 9 10.93 -10.45 9.43
N ARG A 10 11.37 -9.50 8.60
CA ARG A 10 11.27 -8.06 8.93
C ARG A 10 9.82 -7.59 9.06
N SER A 11 8.91 -8.10 8.23
CA SER A 11 7.48 -7.78 8.31
C SER A 11 6.85 -8.33 9.58
N THR A 12 7.15 -9.58 9.96
CA THR A 12 6.67 -10.17 11.23
C THR A 12 7.18 -9.41 12.45
N ARG A 13 8.39 -8.84 12.40
CA ARG A 13 8.92 -7.99 13.49
C ARG A 13 8.27 -6.61 13.55
N ALA A 14 7.82 -6.10 12.42
CA ALA A 14 7.13 -4.81 12.31
C ALA A 14 5.60 -4.94 12.42
N GLU A 15 5.08 -6.17 12.61
CA GLU A 15 3.64 -6.48 12.69
C GLU A 15 2.86 -6.04 11.44
N LEU A 16 3.51 -6.04 10.27
CA LEU A 16 2.91 -5.69 8.98
C LEU A 16 2.58 -6.94 8.17
N GLN A 17 1.43 -6.93 7.50
CA GLN A 17 1.07 -7.91 6.47
C GLN A 17 1.90 -7.72 5.19
N PHE A 18 2.22 -6.47 4.86
CA PHE A 18 2.99 -6.15 3.65
C PHE A 18 4.46 -6.55 3.82
N SER A 19 5.05 -7.08 2.74
CA SER A 19 6.44 -7.55 2.77
C SER A 19 7.43 -6.38 2.74
N VAL A 20 7.96 -6.02 3.91
CA VAL A 20 9.03 -5.01 4.06
C VAL A 20 10.24 -5.33 3.16
N SER A 21 10.60 -6.60 3.02
CA SER A 21 11.74 -6.98 2.17
C SER A 21 11.48 -6.76 0.68
N ARG A 22 10.23 -6.91 0.23
CA ARG A 22 9.88 -6.63 -1.17
C ARG A 22 9.90 -5.12 -1.45
N VAL A 23 9.40 -4.31 -0.51
CA VAL A 23 9.44 -2.84 -0.60
C VAL A 23 10.88 -2.33 -0.63
N ASP A 24 11.76 -2.82 0.26
CA ASP A 24 13.19 -2.48 0.27
C ASP A 24 13.87 -2.81 -1.07
N ARG A 25 13.55 -3.97 -1.66
CA ARG A 25 14.07 -4.35 -2.98
C ARG A 25 13.63 -3.36 -4.07
N TYR A 26 12.33 -3.05 -4.14
CA TYR A 26 11.81 -2.10 -5.14
C TYR A 26 12.35 -0.67 -4.97
N LEU A 27 12.59 -0.23 -3.73
CA LEU A 27 13.24 1.06 -3.47
C LEU A 27 14.69 1.11 -3.97
N ARG A 28 15.40 -0.02 -3.95
CA ARG A 28 16.78 -0.11 -4.47
C ARG A 28 16.81 -0.22 -5.99
N GLU A 29 15.92 -1.03 -6.55
CA GLU A 29 15.78 -1.19 -8.02
C GLU A 29 15.35 0.13 -8.69
N GLY A 30 14.53 0.95 -8.02
CA GLY A 30 14.08 2.25 -8.52
C GLY A 30 15.13 3.37 -8.46
N ASN A 31 16.33 3.14 -7.92
CA ASN A 31 17.42 4.13 -7.83
C ASN A 31 17.03 5.49 -7.22
N TYR A 32 16.00 5.56 -6.35
CA TYR A 32 15.53 6.81 -5.75
C TYR A 32 16.59 7.54 -4.92
N CYS A 33 17.46 6.78 -4.24
CA CYS A 33 18.54 7.29 -3.40
C CYS A 33 19.74 6.34 -3.41
N ARG A 34 20.96 6.89 -3.26
CA ARG A 34 22.21 6.09 -3.16
C ARG A 34 22.27 5.20 -1.90
N ARG A 35 21.65 5.63 -0.80
CA ARG A 35 21.56 4.88 0.47
C ARG A 35 20.16 5.03 1.04
N LEU A 36 19.60 3.94 1.55
CA LEU A 36 18.29 3.89 2.20
C LEU A 36 18.48 3.60 3.69
N SER A 37 17.73 4.31 4.54
CA SER A 37 17.68 4.02 5.97
C SER A 37 16.95 2.68 6.21
N ALA A 38 17.33 1.97 7.28
CA ALA A 38 16.73 0.69 7.63
C ALA A 38 15.22 0.80 7.92
N SER A 39 14.76 1.97 8.37
CA SER A 39 13.36 2.25 8.71
C SER A 39 12.51 2.64 7.50
N THR A 40 13.11 3.14 6.42
CA THR A 40 12.40 3.59 5.21
C THR A 40 11.46 2.53 4.61
N PRO A 41 11.90 1.27 4.37
CA PRO A 41 11.01 0.27 3.81
C PRO A 41 9.90 -0.18 4.78
N VAL A 42 10.12 -0.06 6.09
CA VAL A 42 9.10 -0.38 7.11
C VAL A 42 8.01 0.70 7.08
N LEU A 43 8.42 1.96 7.08
CA LEU A 43 7.50 3.10 7.01
C LEU A 43 6.64 3.04 5.73
N LEU A 44 7.27 2.84 4.57
CA LEU A 44 6.54 2.78 3.31
C LEU A 44 5.60 1.57 3.26
N ALA A 45 6.03 0.39 3.73
CA ALA A 45 5.15 -0.77 3.82
C ALA A 45 3.93 -0.49 4.71
N GLY A 46 4.12 0.17 5.86
CA GLY A 46 3.03 0.54 6.76
C GLY A 46 2.04 1.54 6.14
N ILE A 47 2.54 2.56 5.42
CA ILE A 47 1.68 3.52 4.72
C ILE A 47 0.85 2.82 3.63
N LEU A 48 1.47 1.94 2.84
CA LEU A 48 0.77 1.19 1.79
C LEU A 48 -0.29 0.25 2.38
N GLU A 49 0.03 -0.42 3.50
CA GLU A 49 -0.91 -1.29 4.21
C GLU A 49 -2.09 -0.50 4.77
N TYR A 50 -1.84 0.67 5.37
CA TYR A 50 -2.89 1.56 5.85
C TYR A 50 -3.82 2.01 4.72
N LEU A 51 -3.27 2.52 3.61
CA LEU A 51 -4.06 2.99 2.48
C LEU A 51 -4.90 1.88 1.85
N THR A 52 -4.31 0.70 1.65
CA THR A 52 -5.02 -0.45 1.08
C THR A 52 -6.10 -0.97 2.02
N SER A 53 -5.82 -1.08 3.32
CA SER A 53 -6.83 -1.46 4.32
C SER A 53 -8.00 -0.49 4.35
N ASN A 54 -7.73 0.82 4.33
CA ASN A 54 -8.78 1.84 4.33
C ASN A 54 -9.67 1.77 3.09
N ILE A 55 -9.07 1.61 1.90
CA ILE A 55 -9.83 1.48 0.64
C ILE A 55 -10.67 0.20 0.65
N LEU A 56 -10.09 -0.93 1.09
CA LEU A 56 -10.80 -2.21 1.15
C LEU A 56 -11.93 -2.21 2.15
N MET A 57 -11.76 -1.54 3.30
CA MET A 57 -12.79 -1.40 4.32
C MET A 57 -14.01 -0.66 3.77
N LEU A 58 -13.79 0.51 3.14
CA LEU A 58 -14.86 1.29 2.53
C LEU A 58 -15.55 0.53 1.39
N ALA A 59 -14.78 -0.20 0.58
CA ALA A 59 -15.34 -1.01 -0.51
C ALA A 59 -16.12 -2.23 0.00
N ALA A 60 -15.73 -2.79 1.15
CA ALA A 60 -16.47 -3.87 1.81
C ALA A 60 -17.80 -3.38 2.40
N GLU A 61 -17.79 -2.19 3.01
CA GLU A 61 -19.02 -1.53 3.49
C GLU A 61 -19.99 -1.28 2.33
N GLU A 62 -19.51 -0.72 1.22
CA GLU A 62 -20.33 -0.49 0.02
C GLU A 62 -20.87 -1.79 -0.59
N ALA A 63 -20.05 -2.85 -0.60
CA ALA A 63 -20.49 -4.18 -1.05
C ALA A 63 -21.62 -4.72 -0.18
N PHE A 64 -21.49 -4.58 1.15
CA PHE A 64 -22.47 -5.02 2.11
C PHE A 64 -23.79 -4.25 1.96
N ILE A 65 -23.72 -2.92 1.80
CA ILE A 65 -24.89 -2.06 1.57
C ILE A 65 -25.64 -2.48 0.30
N ARG A 66 -24.93 -2.86 -0.76
CA ARG A 66 -25.52 -3.36 -2.02
C ARG A 66 -25.96 -4.82 -1.97
N GLY A 67 -25.87 -5.48 -0.82
CA GLY A 67 -26.24 -6.88 -0.63
C GLY A 67 -25.31 -7.87 -1.35
N LYS A 68 -24.07 -7.46 -1.66
CA LYS A 68 -23.06 -8.29 -2.34
C LYS A 68 -22.04 -8.81 -1.35
N LYS A 69 -21.73 -10.10 -1.41
CA LYS A 69 -20.69 -10.75 -0.58
C LYS A 69 -19.27 -10.57 -1.11
N ARG A 70 -19.11 -10.13 -2.36
CA ARG A 70 -17.81 -9.97 -3.03
C ARG A 70 -17.60 -8.52 -3.39
N ILE A 71 -16.41 -7.99 -3.13
CA ILE A 71 -16.00 -6.67 -3.60
C ILE A 71 -15.78 -6.73 -5.11
N THR A 72 -16.51 -5.89 -5.84
CA THR A 72 -16.39 -5.72 -7.30
C THR A 72 -15.74 -4.36 -7.60
N PRO A 73 -15.24 -4.14 -8.84
CA PRO A 73 -14.71 -2.84 -9.25
C PRO A 73 -15.72 -1.69 -9.09
N GLU A 74 -17.03 -1.97 -9.18
CA GLU A 74 -18.10 -0.98 -9.00
C GLU A 74 -18.09 -0.37 -7.61
N HIS A 75 -17.90 -1.18 -6.56
CA HIS A 75 -17.83 -0.69 -5.17
C HIS A 75 -16.62 0.21 -4.96
N LEU A 76 -15.47 -0.16 -5.54
CA LEU A 76 -14.26 0.65 -5.49
C LEU A 76 -14.46 1.99 -6.22
N CYS A 77 -15.06 1.97 -7.40
CA CYS A 77 -15.34 3.18 -8.16
C CYS A 77 -16.27 4.13 -7.36
N TRP A 78 -17.31 3.57 -6.74
CA TRP A 78 -18.23 4.34 -5.91
C TRP A 78 -17.53 4.97 -4.71
N VAL A 79 -16.69 4.22 -4.00
CA VAL A 79 -15.90 4.72 -2.86
C VAL A 79 -14.93 5.82 -3.28
N ILE A 80 -14.24 5.66 -4.42
CA ILE A 80 -13.28 6.65 -4.91
C ILE A 80 -13.98 7.96 -5.28
N GLN A 81 -15.16 7.89 -5.92
CA GLN A 81 -15.92 9.07 -6.33
C GLN A 81 -16.52 9.82 -5.13
N ASN A 82 -17.02 9.11 -4.12
CA ASN A 82 -17.70 9.73 -2.98
C ASN A 82 -16.73 10.20 -1.88
N ASN A 83 -15.52 9.64 -1.81
CA ASN A 83 -14.53 10.06 -0.83
C ASN A 83 -13.66 11.20 -1.39
N ARG A 84 -13.72 12.38 -0.77
CA ARG A 84 -12.93 13.56 -1.18
C ARG A 84 -11.41 13.33 -1.16
N GLN A 85 -10.91 12.58 -0.17
CA GLN A 85 -9.47 12.33 -0.03
C GLN A 85 -8.98 11.34 -1.09
N LEU A 86 -9.74 10.28 -1.35
CA LEU A 86 -9.42 9.29 -2.38
C LEU A 86 -9.59 9.88 -3.78
N SER A 87 -10.67 10.61 -4.06
CA SER A 87 -10.83 11.31 -5.33
C SER A 87 -9.69 12.30 -5.58
N GLN A 88 -9.18 12.99 -4.56
CA GLN A 88 -8.00 13.85 -4.69
C GLN A 88 -6.71 13.04 -4.93
N LEU A 89 -6.54 11.91 -4.26
CA LEU A 89 -5.37 11.03 -4.42
C LEU A 89 -5.30 10.39 -5.81
N PHE A 90 -6.46 9.99 -6.35
CA PHE A 90 -6.61 9.40 -7.68
C PHE A 90 -6.92 10.41 -8.79
N LYS A 91 -7.01 11.70 -8.44
CA LYS A 91 -7.14 12.76 -9.44
C LYS A 91 -5.87 12.73 -10.28
N GLU A 92 -6.00 12.61 -11.59
CA GLU A 92 -4.88 12.72 -12.50
C GLU A 92 -4.12 14.03 -12.20
N ASN A 93 -2.90 13.92 -11.71
CA ASN A 93 -1.90 14.94 -12.01
C ASN A 93 -1.48 14.65 -13.44
N THR A 94 -2.21 15.20 -14.42
CA THR A 94 -1.71 15.45 -15.76
C THR A 94 -0.59 16.49 -15.68
N LYS A 95 0.51 16.15 -15.03
CA LYS A 95 1.83 16.58 -15.50
C LYS A 95 2.32 15.41 -16.30
N SER A 96 1.98 15.44 -17.59
CA SER A 96 2.71 14.70 -18.61
C SER A 96 4.20 14.72 -18.26
N LEU A 97 4.85 13.57 -18.30
CA LEU A 97 6.31 13.48 -18.23
C LEU A 97 7.02 14.31 -19.33
N ASP A 98 6.24 14.83 -20.29
CA ASP A 98 6.66 15.77 -21.32
C ASP A 98 6.87 17.22 -20.81
N ASP A 99 6.50 17.54 -19.56
CA ASP A 99 6.65 18.89 -18.96
C ASP A 99 7.77 19.00 -17.91
N LEU A 100 8.81 18.15 -18.00
CA LEU A 100 10.07 18.37 -17.27
C LEU A 100 11.07 19.11 -18.18
N PRO A 101 11.74 20.17 -17.70
CA PRO A 101 12.71 20.93 -18.48
C PRO A 101 13.93 20.11 -18.91
#